data_AF-A0A966WLP5-F1
#
_entry.id   AF-A0A966WLP5-F1
#
_cell.length_a   1.000
_cell.length_b   1.000
_cell.length_c   1.000
_cell.angle_alpha   90.00
_cell.angle_beta   90.00
_cell.angle_gamma   90.00
#
_symmetry.space_group_name_H-M   'P 1'
#
loop_
_entity.id
_entity.type
_entity.pdbx_description
1 polymer ?
#
loop_
_entity_poly.entity_id
_entity_poly.type
_entity_poly.pdbx_seq_one_letter_code
_entity_poly.pdbx_strand_id
1 'polypeptide(L)'
;MLNTLWVSFFFVALVSALWRWIGVNDPEVFARMVDSIFSMAKLSVEVMVLLFGTLTLWLGFLKIAEHAGLVEKIAGWLSPIFRRLMPQVPKNHPATGLITMNFIANALGLDNAVMINPKRTALPKSDEKALNAAADK
;
A
#
# COMPACT_ATOMS: atom_id res chain seq x y z
N MET A 1 -2.41 21.93 5.57
CA MET A 1 -2.95 21.13 6.69
C MET A 1 -1.92 20.19 7.31
N LEU A 2 -1.21 19.35 6.55
CA LEU A 2 -0.21 18.43 7.11
C LEU A 2 0.97 19.13 7.83
N ASN A 3 1.48 20.23 7.26
CA ASN A 3 2.56 21.01 7.88
C ASN A 3 2.19 21.55 9.27
N THR A 4 0.95 22.03 9.41
CA THR A 4 0.42 22.52 10.69
C THR A 4 0.36 21.40 11.72
N LEU A 5 -0.08 20.20 11.31
CA LEU A 5 -0.24 19.04 12.18
C LEU A 5 1.13 18.56 12.71
N TRP A 6 2.15 18.50 11.86
CA TRP A 6 3.52 18.17 12.25
C TRP A 6 4.09 19.15 13.27
N VAL A 7 3.95 20.45 13.01
CA VAL A 7 4.44 21.49 13.93
C VAL A 7 3.70 21.43 15.27
N SER A 8 2.39 21.16 15.26
CA SER A 8 1.60 20.99 16.49
C SER A 8 2.11 19.84 17.35
N PHE A 9 2.51 18.70 16.78
CA PHE A 9 3.06 17.58 17.56
C PHE A 9 4.37 17.93 18.25
N PHE A 10 5.28 18.62 17.57
CA PHE A 10 6.53 19.09 18.19
C PHE A 10 6.26 20.10 19.30
N PHE A 11 5.31 21.00 19.11
CA PHE A 11 4.94 21.98 20.12
C PHE A 11 4.35 21.32 21.38
N VAL A 12 3.42 20.37 21.21
CA VAL A 12 2.82 19.62 22.32
C VAL A 12 3.88 18.78 23.04
N ALA A 13 4.79 18.14 22.31
CA ALA A 13 5.89 17.38 22.90
C ALA A 13 6.82 18.28 23.73
N LEU A 14 7.16 19.47 23.23
CA LEU A 14 7.97 20.45 23.94
C LEU A 14 7.30 20.90 25.25
N VAL A 15 6.03 21.29 25.19
CA VAL A 15 5.26 21.71 26.38
C VAL A 15 5.18 20.57 27.40
N SER A 16 4.94 19.34 26.94
CA SER A 16 4.87 18.15 27.81
C SER A 16 6.21 17.83 28.48
N ALA A 17 7.33 17.99 27.76
CA ALA A 17 8.68 17.80 28.29
C ALA A 17 9.02 18.87 29.35
N LEU A 18 8.70 20.14 29.08
CA LEU A 18 8.91 21.23 30.03
C LEU A 18 8.05 21.07 31.28
N TRP A 19 6.80 20.64 31.12
CA TRP A 19 5.91 20.35 32.25
C TRP A 19 6.47 19.24 33.14
N ARG A 20 7.00 18.15 32.55
CA ARG A 20 7.63 17.07 33.33
C ARG A 20 8.93 17.51 33.99
N TRP A 21 9.74 18.30 33.30
CA TRP A 21 11.00 18.78 33.86
C TRP A 21 10.80 19.70 35.06
N ILE A 22 9.88 20.69 34.95
CA ILE A 22 9.67 21.72 35.98
C ILE A 22 8.61 21.29 37.00
N GLY A 23 7.47 20.75 36.55
CA GLY A 23 6.33 20.42 37.41
C GLY A 23 6.50 19.11 38.17
N VAL A 24 7.10 18.11 37.54
CA VAL A 24 7.30 16.77 38.12
C VAL A 24 8.73 16.60 38.70
N ASN A 25 9.61 17.59 38.51
CA ASN A 25 11.03 17.58 38.93
C ASN A 25 11.80 16.36 38.40
N ASP A 26 11.60 16.04 37.12
CA ASP A 26 12.20 14.87 36.50
C ASP A 26 13.33 15.29 35.54
N PRO A 27 14.60 15.28 35.98
CA PRO A 27 15.72 15.77 35.19
C PRO A 27 16.09 14.84 34.02
N GLU A 28 15.66 13.57 34.06
CA GLU A 28 16.00 12.55 33.07
C GLU A 28 15.03 12.53 31.89
N VAL A 29 14.02 13.41 31.87
CA VAL A 29 13.01 13.47 30.80
C VAL A 29 13.65 13.64 29.43
N PHE A 30 14.62 14.54 29.30
CA PHE A 30 15.31 14.77 28.02
C PHE A 30 16.14 13.57 27.57
N ALA A 31 16.86 12.93 28.50
CA ALA A 31 17.64 11.72 28.20
C ALA A 31 16.74 10.57 27.74
N ARG A 32 15.60 10.35 28.41
CA ARG A 32 14.63 9.32 28.03
C ARG A 32 13.92 9.61 26.71
N MET A 33 13.68 10.88 26.38
CA MET A 33 13.16 11.23 25.05
C MET A 33 14.14 10.85 23.94
N VAL A 34 15.44 11.16 24.12
CA VAL A 34 16.48 10.77 23.15
C VAL A 34 16.57 9.26 23.02
N ASP A 35 16.61 8.54 24.14
CA ASP A 35 16.62 7.07 24.14
C ASP A 35 15.39 6.48 23.45
N SER A 36 14.20 7.03 23.72
CA SER A 36 12.95 6.63 23.07
C SER A 36 12.99 6.84 21.56
N ILE A 37 13.57 7.94 21.08
CA ILE A 37 13.72 8.20 19.64
C ILE A 37 14.58 7.11 18.99
N PHE A 38 15.72 6.77 19.59
CA PHE A 38 16.60 5.72 19.06
C PHE A 38 15.96 4.33 19.15
N SER A 39 15.28 4.01 20.24
CA SER A 39 14.54 2.76 20.41
C SER A 39 13.45 2.60 19.35
N MET A 40 12.68 3.66 19.09
CA MET A 40 11.64 3.66 18.06
C MET A 40 12.22 3.61 16.64
N ALA A 41 13.36 4.23 16.39
CA ALA A 41 14.07 4.10 15.12
C ALA A 41 14.51 2.65 14.88
N LYS A 42 15.08 1.98 15.89
CA LYS A 42 15.46 0.57 15.81
C LYS A 42 14.25 -0.33 15.56
N LEU A 43 13.16 -0.13 16.32
CA LEU A 43 11.91 -0.86 16.14
C LEU A 43 11.35 -0.69 14.72
N SER A 44 11.39 0.54 14.19
CA SER A 44 10.92 0.82 12.83
C SER A 44 11.71 0.02 11.79
N VAL A 45 13.03 -0.02 11.91
CA VAL A 45 13.89 -0.81 11.01
C VAL A 45 13.62 -2.31 11.14
N GLU A 46 13.49 -2.81 12.38
CA GLU A 46 13.20 -4.22 12.65
C GLU A 46 11.88 -4.66 12.00
N VAL A 47 10.82 -3.85 12.18
CA VAL A 47 9.52 -4.09 11.55
C VAL A 47 9.62 -4.01 10.02
N MET A 48 10.33 -3.02 9.48
CA MET A 48 10.52 -2.90 8.03
C MET A 48 11.23 -4.12 7.45
N VAL A 49 12.30 -4.61 8.08
CA VAL A 49 13.04 -5.79 7.62
C VAL A 49 12.16 -7.04 7.69
N LEU A 50 11.37 -7.20 8.76
CA LEU A 50 10.44 -8.32 8.90
C LEU A 50 9.38 -8.32 7.80
N LEU A 51 8.77 -7.16 7.54
CA LEU A 51 7.75 -7.00 6.50
C LEU A 51 8.34 -7.20 5.09
N PHE A 52 9.51 -6.60 4.80
CA PHE A 52 10.17 -6.80 3.50
C PHE A 52 10.60 -8.25 3.28
N GLY A 53 11.16 -8.90 4.31
CA GLY A 53 11.53 -10.32 4.25
C GLY A 53 10.32 -11.20 3.95
N THR A 54 9.21 -10.96 4.64
CA THR A 54 7.95 -11.72 4.44
C THR A 54 7.39 -11.50 3.03
N LEU A 55 7.31 -10.24 2.57
CA LEU A 55 6.83 -9.90 1.23
C LEU A 55 7.68 -10.51 0.12
N THR A 56 9.01 -10.38 0.22
CA THR A 56 9.93 -10.92 -0.78
C THR A 56 9.90 -12.45 -0.84
N LEU A 57 9.73 -13.11 0.32
CA LEU A 57 9.50 -14.55 0.40
C LEU A 57 8.22 -14.96 -0.36
N TRP A 58 7.09 -14.32 -0.06
CA TRP A 58 5.82 -14.63 -0.71
C TRP A 58 5.85 -14.37 -2.22
N LEU A 59 6.44 -13.25 -2.65
CA LEU A 59 6.64 -12.93 -4.07
C LEU A 59 7.55 -13.95 -4.76
N GLY A 60 8.60 -14.42 -4.08
CA GLY A 60 9.46 -15.50 -4.57
C GLY A 60 8.70 -16.80 -4.80
N PHE A 61 7.89 -17.24 -3.82
CA PHE A 61 7.03 -18.41 -3.97
C PHE A 61 5.99 -18.25 -5.09
N LEU A 62 5.36 -17.07 -5.19
CA LEU A 62 4.40 -16.76 -6.25
C LEU A 62 5.07 -16.88 -7.64
N LYS A 63 6.29 -16.35 -7.79
CA LYS A 63 7.04 -16.43 -9.04
C LYS A 63 7.37 -17.88 -9.42
N ILE A 64 7.74 -18.71 -8.45
CA ILE A 64 7.97 -20.15 -8.69
C ILE A 64 6.66 -20.85 -9.11
N ALA A 65 5.54 -20.54 -8.43
CA ALA A 65 4.23 -21.10 -8.75
C ALA A 65 3.74 -20.68 -10.16
N GLU A 66 4.05 -19.46 -10.59
CA GLU A 66 3.78 -18.96 -11.94
C GLU A 66 4.58 -19.74 -12.99
N HIS A 67 5.88 -19.93 -12.78
CA HIS A 67 6.72 -20.72 -13.69
C HIS A 67 6.31 -22.21 -13.75
N ALA A 68 5.72 -22.73 -12.67
CA ALA A 68 5.18 -24.08 -12.62
C ALA A 68 3.79 -24.24 -13.26
N GLY A 69 3.18 -23.14 -13.76
CA GLY A 69 1.81 -23.14 -14.32
C GLY A 69 0.71 -23.39 -13.27
N LEU A 70 1.05 -23.29 -11.98
CA LEU A 70 0.12 -23.51 -10.87
C LEU A 70 -0.84 -22.33 -10.74
N VAL A 71 -0.36 -21.11 -11.02
CA VAL A 71 -1.16 -19.88 -10.98
C VAL A 71 -2.25 -19.92 -12.06
N GLU A 72 -1.95 -20.35 -13.29
CA GLU A 72 -2.97 -20.51 -14.35
C GLU A 72 -4.01 -21.58 -14.00
N LYS A 73 -3.59 -22.69 -13.37
CA LYS A 73 -4.52 -23.74 -12.92
C LYS A 73 -5.47 -23.23 -11.83
N ILE A 74 -4.94 -22.51 -10.84
CA ILE A 74 -5.74 -21.91 -9.77
C ILE A 74 -6.68 -20.83 -10.34
N ALA A 75 -6.20 -19.99 -11.26
CA ALA A 75 -7.01 -18.97 -11.93
C ALA A 75 -8.17 -19.59 -12.75
N GLY A 76 -7.91 -20.69 -13.45
CA GLY A 76 -8.94 -21.47 -14.14
C GLY A 76 -10.00 -22.03 -13.17
N TRP A 77 -9.58 -22.47 -11.99
CA TRP A 77 -10.47 -22.99 -10.94
C TRP A 77 -11.26 -21.90 -10.22
N LEU A 78 -10.69 -20.70 -10.06
CA LEU A 78 -11.36 -19.52 -9.48
C LEU A 78 -12.28 -18.78 -10.46
N SER A 79 -12.10 -18.98 -11.77
CA SER A 79 -12.96 -18.43 -12.83
C SER A 79 -14.47 -18.59 -12.61
N PRO A 80 -15.01 -19.78 -12.22
CA PRO A 80 -16.44 -19.93 -11.92
C PRO A 80 -16.90 -19.10 -10.72
N ILE A 81 -16.06 -18.91 -9.70
CA ILE A 81 -16.36 -18.10 -8.51
C ILE A 81 -16.44 -16.62 -8.89
N PHE A 82 -15.47 -16.13 -9.67
CA PHE A 82 -15.49 -14.74 -10.16
C PHE A 82 -16.68 -14.46 -11.09
N ARG A 83 -17.08 -15.43 -11.93
CA ARG A 83 -18.30 -15.31 -12.74
C ARG A 83 -19.58 -15.26 -11.90
N ARG A 84 -19.60 -15.90 -10.73
CA ARG A 84 -20.73 -15.88 -9.78
C ARG A 84 -20.80 -14.58 -9.00
N LEU A 85 -19.66 -14.06 -8.52
CA LEU A 85 -19.57 -12.81 -7.76
C LEU A 85 -19.70 -11.57 -8.64
N MET A 86 -19.22 -11.61 -9.89
CA MET A 86 -19.18 -10.48 -10.81
C MET A 86 -19.81 -10.83 -12.17
N PRO A 87 -21.15 -11.06 -12.21
CA PRO A 87 -21.85 -11.51 -13.42
C PRO A 87 -21.88 -10.46 -14.55
N GLN A 88 -21.66 -9.18 -14.25
CA GLN A 88 -21.67 -8.07 -15.21
C GLN A 88 -20.34 -7.85 -15.94
N VAL A 89 -19.28 -8.57 -15.57
CA VAL A 89 -17.94 -8.39 -16.15
C VAL A 89 -17.72 -9.47 -17.24
N PRO A 90 -17.61 -9.09 -18.53
CA PRO A 90 -17.38 -10.05 -19.61
C PRO A 90 -16.11 -10.86 -19.40
N LYS A 91 -16.06 -12.09 -19.96
CA LYS A 91 -14.82 -12.88 -20.04
C LYS A 91 -13.73 -12.01 -20.67
N ASN A 92 -12.55 -11.96 -20.05
CA ASN A 92 -11.39 -11.16 -20.46
C ASN A 92 -11.54 -9.63 -20.35
N HIS A 93 -12.51 -9.12 -19.57
CA HIS A 93 -12.53 -7.69 -19.28
C HIS A 93 -11.39 -7.33 -18.30
N PRO A 94 -10.59 -6.27 -18.57
CA PRO A 94 -9.43 -5.88 -17.75
C PRO A 94 -9.77 -5.62 -16.27
N ALA A 95 -11.05 -5.37 -15.95
CA ALA A 95 -11.55 -5.21 -14.59
C ALA A 95 -11.32 -6.44 -13.69
N THR A 96 -11.43 -7.65 -14.23
CA THR A 96 -11.20 -8.89 -13.45
C THR A 96 -9.74 -8.99 -13.00
N GLY A 97 -8.81 -8.57 -13.85
CA GLY A 97 -7.38 -8.50 -13.53
C GLY A 97 -7.08 -7.47 -12.43
N LEU A 98 -7.71 -6.29 -12.49
CA LEU A 98 -7.55 -5.23 -11.48
C LEU A 98 -8.07 -5.65 -10.09
N ILE A 99 -9.21 -6.35 -10.04
CA ILE A 99 -9.81 -6.83 -8.78
C ILE A 99 -9.00 -8.00 -8.20
N THR A 100 -8.54 -8.91 -9.05
CA THR A 100 -7.65 -10.01 -8.64
C THR A 100 -6.32 -9.47 -8.12
N MET A 101 -5.77 -8.45 -8.79
CA MET A 101 -4.56 -7.74 -8.33
C MET A 101 -4.78 -7.06 -6.97
N ASN A 102 -5.96 -6.46 -6.72
CA ASN A 102 -6.30 -5.87 -5.43
C ASN A 102 -6.44 -6.92 -4.32
N PHE A 103 -7.00 -8.09 -4.64
CA PHE A 103 -7.11 -9.20 -3.71
C PHE A 103 -5.74 -9.81 -3.36
N ILE A 104 -4.87 -9.98 -4.37
CA ILE A 104 -3.49 -10.43 -4.18
C ILE A 104 -2.69 -9.37 -3.40
N ALA A 105 -2.87 -8.09 -3.68
CA ALA A 105 -2.24 -7.01 -2.92
C ALA A 105 -2.67 -7.01 -1.45
N ASN A 106 -3.95 -7.23 -1.15
CA ASN A 106 -4.44 -7.40 0.22
C ASN A 106 -3.91 -8.68 0.89
N ALA A 107 -3.84 -9.81 0.16
CA ALA A 107 -3.29 -11.06 0.67
C ALA A 107 -1.77 -11.00 0.92
N LEU A 108 -1.05 -10.14 0.18
CA LEU A 108 0.38 -9.91 0.34
C LEU A 108 0.70 -8.76 1.32
N GLY A 109 -0.24 -7.87 1.66
CA GLY A 109 0.02 -6.70 2.50
C GLY A 109 0.58 -5.48 1.75
N LEU A 110 0.29 -5.37 0.45
CA LEU A 110 0.65 -4.27 -0.46
C LEU A 110 -0.52 -3.27 -0.64
N ASP A 111 -1.25 -3.00 0.45
CA ASP A 111 -2.48 -2.21 0.51
C ASP A 111 -2.32 -0.72 0.14
N ASN A 112 -1.10 -0.17 0.24
CA ASN A 112 -0.80 1.23 -0.04
C ASN A 112 -0.60 1.60 -1.52
N ALA A 113 -0.63 0.66 -2.48
CA ALA A 113 -0.27 0.93 -3.88
C ALA A 113 -1.44 0.97 -4.90
N VAL A 114 -2.66 0.59 -4.52
CA VAL A 114 -3.73 0.34 -5.50
C VAL A 114 -4.78 1.46 -5.51
N MET A 115 -4.35 2.62 -6.01
CA MET A 115 -5.25 3.57 -6.68
C MET A 115 -4.91 3.58 -8.17
N ILE A 116 -5.13 2.43 -8.82
CA ILE A 116 -5.00 2.34 -10.28
C ILE A 116 -6.21 3.05 -10.89
N ASN A 117 -6.02 4.30 -11.28
CA ASN A 117 -6.97 5.08 -12.06
C ASN A 117 -6.92 4.59 -13.52
N PRO A 118 -7.98 3.95 -14.06
CA PRO A 118 -7.98 3.42 -15.43
C PRO A 118 -7.84 4.49 -16.52
N LYS A 119 -7.95 5.79 -16.19
CA LYS A 119 -7.74 6.90 -17.12
C LYS A 119 -6.27 7.35 -17.24
N ARG A 120 -5.32 6.77 -16.49
CA ARG A 120 -3.94 7.27 -16.39
C ARG A 120 -2.84 6.37 -16.97
N THR A 121 -3.15 5.16 -17.42
CA THR A 121 -2.37 4.51 -18.49
C THR A 121 -2.68 5.25 -19.78
N ALA A 122 -1.95 6.34 -19.99
CA ALA A 122 -2.15 7.28 -21.08
C ALA A 122 -2.19 6.55 -22.42
N LEU A 123 -3.35 6.59 -23.07
CA LEU A 123 -3.42 6.47 -24.52
C LEU A 123 -2.47 7.54 -25.09
N PRO A 124 -1.57 7.20 -26.04
CA PRO A 124 -0.79 8.22 -26.74
C PRO A 124 -1.76 9.25 -27.32
N LYS A 125 -1.40 10.55 -27.29
CA LYS A 125 -2.28 11.67 -27.72
C LYS A 125 -2.88 11.52 -29.12
N SER A 126 -2.34 10.62 -29.94
CA SER A 126 -2.90 10.19 -31.23
C SER A 126 -4.30 9.57 -31.08
N ASP A 127 -4.53 8.80 -30.02
CA ASP A 127 -5.70 7.95 -29.88
C ASP A 127 -6.85 8.72 -29.20
N GLU A 128 -6.53 9.72 -28.37
CA GLU A 128 -7.49 10.66 -27.79
C GLU A 128 -8.20 11.47 -28.87
N LYS A 129 -7.46 11.89 -29.91
CA LYS A 129 -8.02 12.61 -31.06
C LYS A 129 -8.94 11.72 -31.91
N ALA A 130 -8.58 10.44 -32.07
CA ALA A 130 -9.37 9.47 -32.81
C ALA A 130 -10.69 9.13 -32.10
N LEU A 131 -10.66 9.03 -30.77
CA LEU A 131 -11.84 8.77 -29.94
C LEU A 131 -12.81 9.96 -29.94
N ASN A 132 -12.29 11.18 -29.83
CA ASN A 132 -13.12 12.39 -29.89
C ASN A 132 -13.74 12.60 -31.29
N ALA A 133 -13.06 12.17 -32.37
CA ALA A 133 -13.61 12.21 -33.73
C ALA A 133 -14.66 11.12 -34.01
N ALA A 134 -14.61 10.00 -33.27
CA ALA A 134 -15.58 8.92 -33.39
C ALA A 134 -16.84 9.14 -32.51
N ALA A 135 -16.73 9.95 -31.46
CA ALA A 135 -17.87 10.31 -30.59
C ALA A 135 -18.75 11.44 -31.17
N ASP A 136 -18.27 12.15 -32.19
CA ASP A 136 -18.96 13.26 -32.85
C ASP A 136 -19.67 12.83 -34.16
N LYS A 137 -19.85 11.52 -34.36
CA LYS A 137 -20.63 10.89 -35.44
C LYS A 137 -21.67 9.94 -34.85
#